data_AF-A0A918YCI2-F1
#
_entry.id   AF-A0A918YCI2-F1
#
_cell.length_a   1.000
_cell.length_b   1.000
_cell.length_c   1.000
_cell.angle_alpha   90.00
_cell.angle_beta   90.00
_cell.angle_gamma   90.00
#
_symmetry.space_group_name_H-M   'P 1'
#
loop_
_entity.id
_entity.type
_entity.pdbx_description
1 polymer ?
#
loop_
_entity_poly.entity_id
_entity_poly.type
_entity_poly.pdbx_seq_one_letter_code
_entity_poly.pdbx_strand_id
1 'polypeptide(L)'
;MIVRIMGEGQWRLADAHFAELNKLDDELLDELDSGDEGGFRRTLRALLDKVRELGEPLPDEALEPSELILPAADASLEEVREMLSEDGLIPG
;
A
#
# COMPACT_ATOMS: atom_id res chain seq x y z
N MET A 1 -1.71 6.18 11.98
CA MET A 1 -0.61 5.35 11.45
C MET A 1 0.32 6.07 10.45
N ILE A 2 1.56 5.57 10.27
CA ILE A 2 2.49 5.97 9.19
C ILE A 2 2.53 4.93 8.06
N VAL A 3 2.30 5.38 6.83
CA VAL A 3 2.32 4.57 5.61
C VAL A 3 3.47 5.01 4.73
N ARG A 4 4.32 4.09 4.29
CA ARG A 4 5.42 4.36 3.34
C ARG A 4 5.05 3.86 1.96
N ILE A 5 5.18 4.69 0.93
CA ILE A 5 5.13 4.24 -0.47
C ILE A 5 6.57 4.20 -0.99
N MET A 6 7.01 3.04 -1.45
CA MET A 6 8.35 2.85 -1.97
C MET A 6 8.63 3.80 -3.14
N GLY A 7 9.72 4.56 -3.05
CA GLY A 7 10.12 5.54 -4.06
C GLY A 7 9.41 6.89 -3.98
N GLU A 8 8.41 7.07 -3.11
CA GLU A 8 7.66 8.33 -3.00
C GLU A 8 7.71 8.98 -1.61
N GLY A 9 7.91 8.21 -0.52
CA GLY A 9 8.07 8.77 0.82
C GLY A 9 7.08 8.22 1.85
N GLN A 10 6.69 9.06 2.82
CA GLN A 10 5.80 8.67 3.93
C GLN A 10 4.56 9.56 4.01
N TRP A 11 3.44 8.97 4.40
CA TRP A 11 2.17 9.62 4.66
C TRP A 11 1.71 9.31 6.08
N ARG A 12 1.14 10.31 6.74
CA ARG A 12 0.46 10.16 8.02
C ARG A 12 -1.03 10.05 7.78
N LEU A 13 -1.62 8.93 8.18
CA LEU A 13 -3.07 8.70 8.09
C LEU A 13 -3.69 8.58 9.48
N ALA A 14 -4.92 9.06 9.62
CA ALA A 14 -5.73 8.77 10.79
C ALA A 14 -6.21 7.31 10.76
N ASP A 15 -6.20 6.65 11.92
CA ASP A 15 -6.57 5.23 12.05
C ASP A 15 -8.02 4.95 11.62
N ALA A 16 -8.88 5.97 11.59
CA ALA A 16 -10.24 5.88 11.06
C ALA A 16 -10.29 5.51 9.55
N HIS A 17 -9.24 5.81 8.79
CA HIS A 17 -9.15 5.48 7.36
C HIS A 17 -8.65 4.06 7.08
N PHE A 18 -8.21 3.35 8.12
CA PHE A 18 -7.69 1.99 8.00
C PHE A 18 -8.73 1.00 7.44
N ALA A 19 -10.00 1.15 7.83
CA ALA A 19 -11.08 0.29 7.35
C ALA A 19 -11.37 0.44 5.84
N GLU A 20 -11.01 1.57 5.23
CA GLU A 20 -11.12 1.76 3.78
C GLU A 20 -9.91 1.17 3.05
N LEU A 21 -8.71 1.33 3.62
CA LEU A 21 -7.49 0.75 3.07
C LEU A 21 -7.51 -0.79 3.12
N ASN A 22 -7.99 -1.38 4.21
CA ASN A 22 -8.09 -2.84 4.33
C ASN A 22 -8.94 -3.47 3.24
N LYS A 23 -10.01 -2.80 2.80
CA LYS A 23 -10.85 -3.32 1.70
C LYS A 23 -10.09 -3.38 0.37
N LEU A 24 -9.29 -2.35 0.10
CA LEU A 24 -8.46 -2.30 -1.10
C LEU A 24 -7.29 -3.26 -1.01
N ASP A 25 -6.76 -3.51 0.19
CA ASP A 25 -5.72 -4.51 0.45
C ASP A 25 -6.25 -5.93 0.25
N ASP A 26 -7.43 -6.25 0.81
CA ASP A 26 -8.10 -7.54 0.58
C ASP A 26 -8.31 -7.80 -0.92
N GLU A 27 -8.81 -6.80 -1.66
CA GLU A 27 -9.00 -6.89 -3.11
C GLU A 27 -7.66 -7.06 -3.86
N LEU A 28 -6.60 -6.38 -3.42
CA LEU A 28 -5.27 -6.50 -3.99
C LEU A 28 -4.71 -7.92 -3.81
N LEU A 29 -4.92 -8.52 -2.62
CA LEU A 29 -4.51 -9.88 -2.30
C LEU A 29 -5.26 -10.91 -3.14
N ASP A 30 -6.57 -10.75 -3.32
CA ASP A 30 -7.38 -11.61 -4.21
C ASP A 30 -6.88 -11.54 -5.67
N GLU A 31 -6.51 -10.35 -6.15
CA GLU A 31 -5.95 -10.16 -7.50
C GLU A 31 -4.55 -10.77 -7.65
N LEU A 32 -3.73 -10.69 -6.60
CA LEU A 32 -2.43 -11.37 -6.52
C LEU A 32 -2.56 -12.89 -6.54
N ASP A 33 -3.49 -13.44 -5.77
CA ASP A 33 -3.74 -14.88 -5.68
C ASP A 33 -4.35 -15.45 -6.97
N SER A 34 -5.24 -14.70 -7.60
CA SER A 34 -5.82 -15.06 -8.91
C SER A 34 -4.87 -14.83 -10.08
N GLY A 35 -3.82 -14.04 -9.89
CA GLY A 35 -2.86 -13.67 -10.93
C GLY A 35 -3.43 -12.69 -11.96
N ASP A 36 -4.45 -11.90 -11.62
CA ASP A 36 -4.98 -10.85 -12.49
C ASP A 36 -4.08 -9.61 -12.43
N GLU A 37 -3.05 -9.57 -13.27
CA GLU A 37 -2.13 -8.45 -13.36
C GLU A 37 -2.83 -7.12 -13.74
N GLY A 38 -3.92 -7.21 -14.50
CA GLY A 38 -4.70 -6.05 -14.91
C GLY A 38 -5.53 -5.49 -13.75
N GLY A 39 -6.15 -6.38 -12.98
CA GLY A 39 -6.82 -6.09 -11.72
C GLY A 39 -5.84 -5.47 -10.72
N PHE A 40 -4.79 -6.21 -10.41
CA PHE A 40 -3.76 -5.83 -9.46
C PHE A 40 -3.26 -4.39 -9.66
N ARG A 41 -2.93 -4.02 -10.91
CA ARG A 41 -2.51 -2.65 -11.22
C ARG A 41 -3.58 -1.60 -10.95
N ARG A 42 -4.86 -1.90 -11.20
CA ARG A 42 -5.96 -0.98 -10.92
C ARG A 42 -6.14 -0.80 -9.41
N THR A 43 -6.15 -1.89 -8.65
CA THR A 43 -6.36 -1.85 -7.21
C THR A 43 -5.18 -1.25 -6.48
N LEU A 44 -3.94 -1.58 -6.87
CA LEU A 44 -2.74 -0.95 -6.34
C LEU A 44 -2.79 0.56 -6.55
N ARG A 45 -3.14 1.00 -7.76
CA ARG A 45 -3.28 2.42 -8.06
C ARG A 45 -4.34 3.08 -7.16
N ALA A 46 -5.50 2.43 -6.98
CA ALA A 46 -6.57 2.93 -6.13
C ALA A 46 -6.15 3.03 -4.66
N LEU A 47 -5.42 2.02 -4.14
CA LEU A 47 -4.87 2.01 -2.78
C LEU A 47 -3.89 3.16 -2.57
N LEU A 48 -2.92 3.34 -3.48
CA LEU A 48 -1.95 4.43 -3.42
C LEU A 48 -2.62 5.80 -3.53
N ASP A 49 -3.59 5.95 -4.44
CA ASP A 49 -4.34 7.20 -4.58
C ASP A 49 -5.15 7.52 -3.32
N LYS A 50 -5.72 6.51 -2.64
CA LYS A 50 -6.39 6.71 -1.34
C LYS A 50 -5.44 7.12 -0.24
N VAL A 51 -4.24 6.56 -0.18
CA VAL A 51 -3.21 6.99 0.77
C VAL A 51 -2.82 8.45 0.52
N ARG A 52 -2.68 8.86 -0.74
CA ARG A 52 -2.37 10.26 -1.10
C ARG A 52 -3.53 11.22 -0.83
N GLU A 53 -4.77 10.77 -0.98
CA GLU A 53 -5.99 11.57 -0.77
C GLU A 53 -6.30 11.77 0.73
N LEU A 54 -6.19 10.70 1.52
CA LEU A 54 -6.58 10.66 2.93
C LEU A 54 -5.41 10.97 3.87
N GLY A 55 -4.17 10.77 3.40
CA GLY A 55 -2.97 10.98 4.18
C GLY A 55 -2.36 12.36 4.01
N GLU A 56 -1.69 12.84 5.05
CA GLU A 56 -0.85 14.02 4.98
C GLU A 56 0.58 13.60 4.62
N PRO A 57 1.18 14.13 3.54
CA PRO A 57 2.56 13.81 3.18
C PRO A 57 3.52 14.31 4.27
N LEU A 58 4.46 13.45 4.65
CA LEU A 58 5.56 13.81 5.54
C LEU A 58 6.76 14.35 4.74
N PRO A 59 7.61 15.18 5.36
CA PRO A 59 8.86 15.63 4.73
C PRO A 59 9.75 14.43 4.36
N ASP A 60 10.51 14.54 3.26
CA ASP A 60 11.47 13.49 2.85
C ASP A 60 12.55 13.20 3.91
N GLU A 61 12.82 14.17 4.79
CA GLU A 61 13.76 14.04 5.91
C GLU A 61 13.14 13.31 7.12
N ALA A 62 11.83 13.08 7.12
CA ALA A 62 11.15 12.32 8.15
C ALA A 62 11.48 10.82 7.99
N LEU A 63 12.04 10.24 9.05
CA LEU A 63 12.34 8.81 9.13
C LEU A 63 11.53 8.18 10.26
N GLU A 64 10.21 8.36 10.18
CA GLU A 64 9.32 7.75 11.16
C GLU A 64 9.23 6.24 10.91
N PRO A 65 9.12 5.40 11.95
CA PRO A 65 8.84 3.98 11.78
C PRO A 65 7.51 3.83 11.02
N SER A 66 7.56 3.10 9.90
CA SER A 66 6.38 2.87 9.06
C SER A 66 5.64 1.65 9.57
N GLU A 67 4.35 1.80 9.84
CA GLU A 67 3.47 0.70 10.24
C GLU A 67 2.99 -0.10 9.02
N LEU A 68 2.91 0.57 7.87
CA LEU A 68 2.52 -0.03 6.58
C LEU A 68 3.54 0.37 5.52
N ILE A 69 3.98 -0.59 4.69
CA ILE A 69 4.86 -0.34 3.55
C ILE A 69 4.14 -0.81 2.29
N LEU A 70 3.89 0.12 1.37
CA LEU A 70 3.27 -0.13 0.08
C LEU A 70 4.33 -0.12 -1.03
N PRO A 71 4.16 -0.97 -2.06
CA PRO A 71 5.06 -1.02 -3.19
C PRO A 71 4.91 0.22 -4.07
N ALA A 72 5.86 0.43 -4.98
CA ALA A 72 5.80 1.52 -5.95
C ALA A 72 4.63 1.33 -6.93
N ALA A 73 4.11 2.42 -7.49
CA ALA A 73 2.97 2.39 -8.40
C ALA A 73 3.23 1.61 -9.72
N ASP A 74 4.50 1.40 -10.06
CA ASP A 74 4.97 0.65 -11.23
C ASP A 74 5.43 -0.77 -10.89
N ALA A 75 5.35 -1.20 -9.63
CA ALA A 75 5.73 -2.53 -9.20
C ALA A 75 4.91 -3.60 -9.95
N SER A 76 5.59 -4.68 -10.35
CA SER A 76 4.94 -5.83 -10.97
C SER A 76 4.23 -6.71 -9.93
N LEU A 77 3.26 -7.50 -10.40
CA LEU A 77 2.56 -8.48 -9.55
C LEU A 77 3.55 -9.45 -8.90
N GLU A 78 4.56 -9.91 -9.65
CA GLU A 78 5.60 -10.81 -9.13
C GLU A 78 6.42 -10.16 -8.01
N GLU A 79 6.89 -8.92 -8.20
CA GLU A 79 7.65 -8.19 -7.18
C GLU A 79 6.85 -8.00 -5.89
N VAL A 80 5.58 -7.61 -6.02
CA VAL A 80 4.73 -7.39 -4.84
C VAL A 80 4.38 -8.70 -4.16
N ARG A 81 4.22 -9.79 -4.91
CA ARG A 81 4.03 -11.13 -4.36
C ARG A 81 5.23 -11.59 -3.55
N GLU A 82 6.45 -11.33 -4.02
CA GLU A 82 7.66 -11.64 -3.25
C GLU A 82 7.74 -10.82 -1.97
N MET A 83 7.39 -9.52 -2.02
CA MET A 83 7.35 -8.66 -0.83
C MET A 83 6.31 -9.10 0.21
N LEU A 84 5.15 -9.58 -0.25
CA LEU A 84 4.02 -9.99 0.60
C LEU A 84 4.22 -11.33 1.29
N SER A 85 4.99 -12.23 0.68
CA SER A 85 5.17 -13.59 1.17
C SER A 85 5.92 -13.68 2.51
N GLU A 86 6.49 -12.58 2.99
CA GLU A 86 7.23 -12.55 4.26
C GLU A 86 6.44 -11.97 5.45
N ASP A 87 5.40 -11.14 5.29
CA ASP A 87 4.57 -10.64 6.43
C ASP A 87 3.20 -10.01 6.07
N GLY A 88 2.75 -10.00 4.80
CA GLY A 88 1.57 -9.23 4.38
C GLY A 88 1.85 -7.72 4.23
N LEU A 89 1.00 -6.99 3.49
CA LEU A 89 1.21 -5.55 3.25
C LEU A 89 0.77 -4.79 4.49
N ILE A 90 -0.40 -5.13 5.03
CA ILE A 90 -0.98 -4.53 6.22
C ILE A 90 -0.88 -5.48 7.43
N PRO A 91 -0.16 -5.10 8.50
CA PRO A 91 -0.27 -5.84 9.77
C PRO A 91 -1.68 -5.69 10.34
N GLY A 92 -2.31 -6.82 10.66
CA GLY A 92 -3.70 -6.93 11.11
C GLY A 92 -4.02 -6.31 12.48
#